data_AF-A0A7W1YRF1-F1
#
_entry.id   AF-A0A7W1YRF1-F1
#
_cell.length_a   1.000
_cell.length_b   1.000
_cell.length_c   1.000
_cell.angle_alpha   90.00
_cell.angle_beta   90.00
_cell.angle_gamma   90.00
#
_symmetry.space_group_name_H-M   'P 1'
#
loop_
_entity.id
_entity.type
_entity.pdbx_description
1 polymer ?
#
loop_
_entity_poly.entity_id
_entity_poly.type
_entity_poly.pdbx_seq_one_letter_code
_entity_poly.pdbx_strand_id
1 'polypeptide(L)' 'LARRNERRADRYALEMTRHPAAFISAMKRLGAQNLAEERPSTLTRLLFHSHPPLAERIERARLTVNPAP' A
#
# COMPACT_ATOMS: atom_id res chain seq x y z
N LEU A 1 10.11 2.46 13.01
CA LEU A 1 10.22 3.73 12.25
C LEU A 1 9.57 3.64 10.87
N ALA A 2 9.92 2.64 10.04
CA ALA A 2 9.37 2.45 8.69
C ALA A 2 7.83 2.49 8.60
N ARG A 3 7.10 1.72 9.44
CA ARG A 3 5.62 1.67 9.43
C ARG A 3 4.92 3.01 9.70
N ARG A 4 5.56 3.93 10.43
CA ARG A 4 5.00 5.27 10.69
C ARG A 4 5.18 6.17 9.47
N ASN A 5 6.31 6.02 8.77
CA ASN A 5 6.62 6.81 7.59
C ASN A 5 5.74 6.40 6.41
N GLU A 6 5.53 5.08 6.19
CA GLU A 6 4.57 4.59 5.17
C GLU A 6 3.17 5.18 5.39
N ARG A 7 2.66 5.14 6.62
CA ARG A 7 1.33 5.69 6.94
C ARG A 7 1.22 7.19 6.69
N ARG A 8 2.30 7.95 6.88
CA ARG A 8 2.34 9.39 6.55
C ARG A 8 2.39 9.63 5.05
N ALA A 9 3.18 8.84 4.33
CA ALA A 9 3.29 8.91 2.88
C ALA A 9 1.96 8.55 2.18
N ASP A 10 1.30 7.49 2.63
CA ASP A 10 -0.02 7.08 2.11
C ASP A 10 -1.06 8.17 2.29
N ARG A 11 -1.13 8.74 3.49
CA ARG A 11 -2.05 9.84 3.78
C ARG A 11 -1.75 11.05 2.91
N TYR A 12 -0.48 11.45 2.80
CA TYR A 12 -0.09 12.56 1.93
C TYR A 12 -0.45 12.33 0.46
N ALA A 13 -0.21 11.11 -0.06
CA ALA A 13 -0.58 10.76 -1.42
C ALA A 13 -2.10 10.80 -1.65
N LEU A 14 -2.89 10.30 -0.70
CA LEU A 14 -4.36 10.35 -0.78
C LEU A 14 -4.89 11.79 -0.68
N GLU A 15 -4.34 12.62 0.22
CA GLU A 15 -4.72 14.03 0.38
C GLU A 15 -4.37 14.87 -0.86
N MET A 16 -3.19 14.65 -1.44
CA MET A 16 -2.70 15.41 -2.60
C MET A 16 -3.42 15.02 -3.88
N THR A 17 -3.66 13.73 -4.10
CA THR A 17 -4.26 13.23 -5.35
C THR A 17 -5.78 13.19 -5.31
N ARG A 18 -6.38 13.07 -4.11
CA ARG A 18 -7.82 12.84 -3.90
C ARG A 18 -8.38 11.69 -4.75
N HIS A 19 -7.53 10.74 -5.14
CA HIS A 19 -7.88 9.68 -6.09
C HIS A 19 -7.58 8.28 -5.53
N PRO A 20 -8.33 7.85 -4.50
CA PRO A 20 -8.06 6.61 -3.78
C PRO A 20 -8.12 5.34 -4.65
N ALA A 21 -8.95 5.32 -5.70
CA ALA A 21 -8.99 4.20 -6.64
C ALA A 21 -7.66 4.03 -7.41
N ALA A 22 -7.02 5.14 -7.82
CA ALA A 22 -5.71 5.08 -8.48
C ALA A 22 -4.62 4.66 -7.49
N PHE A 23 -4.68 5.14 -6.25
CA PHE A 23 -3.79 4.71 -5.18
C PHE A 23 -3.88 3.18 -4.97
N ILE A 24 -5.08 2.62 -4.83
CA ILE A 24 -5.30 1.17 -4.67
C ILE A 24 -4.75 0.39 -5.88
N SER A 25 -4.97 0.88 -7.11
CA SER A 25 -4.45 0.25 -8.31
C SER A 25 -2.91 0.24 -8.34
N ALA A 26 -2.27 1.36 -7.98
CA ALA A 26 -0.81 1.46 -7.89
C ALA A 26 -0.24 0.49 -6.85
N MET A 27 -0.85 0.41 -5.66
CA MET A 27 -0.43 -0.53 -4.61
C MET A 27 -0.54 -1.99 -5.07
N LYS A 28 -1.61 -2.35 -5.79
CA LYS A 28 -1.78 -3.71 -6.36
C LYS A 28 -0.74 -4.03 -7.43
N ARG A 29 -0.46 -3.09 -8.34
CA ARG A 29 0.57 -3.26 -9.39
C ARG A 29 1.96 -3.42 -8.78
N LEU A 30 2.27 -2.63 -7.75
CA LEU A 30 3.53 -2.74 -7.01
C LEU A 30 3.67 -4.13 -6.36
N GLY A 31 2.60 -4.63 -5.74
CA GLY A 31 2.57 -6.00 -5.20
C GLY A 31 2.80 -7.07 -6.27
N ALA A 32 2.13 -6.94 -7.43
CA ALA A 32 2.26 -7.89 -8.53
C ALA A 32 3.67 -7.88 -9.16
N GLN A 33 4.27 -6.70 -9.37
CA GLN A 33 5.63 -6.57 -9.90
C GLN A 33 6.66 -7.19 -8.97
N ASN A 34 6.56 -6.93 -7.67
CA ASN A 34 7.49 -7.47 -6.67
C ASN A 34 7.34 -8.99 -6.46
N LEU A 35 6.19 -9.57 -6.82
CA LEU A 35 5.93 -11.02 -6.78
C LEU A 35 6.26 -11.72 -8.10
N ALA A 36 6.24 -10.99 -9.22
CA ALA A 36 6.59 -11.48 -10.54
C ALA A 36 8.10 -11.52 -10.81
N GLU A 37 8.93 -10.92 -9.94
CA GLU A 37 10.37 -11.16 -9.95
C GLU A 37 10.65 -12.64 -9.61
N GLU A 38 11.07 -13.40 -10.62
CA GLU A 38 11.11 -14.87 -10.78
C GLU A 38 11.78 -15.70 -9.67
N ARG A 39 12.35 -15.08 -8.63
CA ARG A 39 12.79 -15.75 -7.40
C ARG A 39 12.57 -14.81 -6.23
N PRO A 40 11.53 -15.01 -5.39
CA PRO A 40 11.31 -14.15 -4.24
C PRO A 40 12.44 -14.40 -3.24
N SER A 41 13.44 -13.52 -3.23
CA SER A 41 14.48 -13.53 -2.21
C SER A 41 13.83 -13.24 -0.84
N THR A 42 14.47 -13.69 0.23
CA THR A 42 14.05 -13.49 1.63
C THR A 42 13.65 -12.03 1.92
N LEU A 43 14.13 -11.08 1.14
CA LEU A 43 13.80 -9.65 1.18
C LEU A 43 12.35 -9.32 0.78
N THR A 44 11.75 -10.00 -0.21
CA THR A 44 10.33 -9.84 -0.58
C THR A 44 9.43 -10.33 0.55
N ARG A 45 9.78 -11.46 1.18
CA ARG A 45 9.12 -11.98 2.38
C ARG A 45 9.28 -10.99 3.54
N LEU A 46 10.49 -10.46 3.78
CA LEU A 46 10.76 -9.51 4.87
C LEU A 46 10.11 -8.14 4.64
N LEU A 47 10.08 -7.59 3.42
CA LEU A 47 9.43 -6.31 3.09
C LEU A 47 7.91 -6.40 3.24
N PHE A 48 7.29 -7.50 2.81
CA PHE A 48 5.87 -7.77 3.03
C PHE A 48 5.52 -8.25 4.45
N HIS A 49 6.51 -8.60 5.29
CA HIS A 49 6.35 -8.82 6.74
C HIS A 49 6.74 -7.61 7.61
N SER A 50 7.45 -6.60 7.07
CA SER A 50 7.99 -5.45 7.84
C SER A 50 7.17 -4.16 7.69
N HIS A 51 6.47 -4.00 6.57
CA HIS A 51 5.52 -2.91 6.34
C HIS A 51 4.09 -3.36 6.71
N PRO A 52 3.17 -2.44 7.06
CA PRO A 52 1.76 -2.82 7.12
C PRO A 52 1.42 -3.51 5.80
N PRO A 53 0.79 -4.70 5.84
CA PRO A 53 0.53 -5.47 4.64
C PRO A 53 -0.15 -4.57 3.61
N LEU A 54 0.19 -4.71 2.33
CA LEU A 54 -0.46 -4.00 1.22
C LEU A 54 -1.99 -3.97 1.37
N ALA A 55 -2.55 -5.06 1.90
CA ALA A 55 -3.95 -5.18 2.28
C ALA A 55 -4.42 -4.09 3.26
N GLU A 56 -3.68 -3.81 4.34
CA GLU A 56 -4.03 -2.77 5.33
C GLU A 56 -3.97 -1.36 4.70
N ARG A 57 -3.01 -1.11 3.80
CA ARG A 57 -2.90 0.18 3.08
C ARG A 57 -4.07 0.37 2.11
N ILE A 58 -4.44 -0.69 1.39
CA ILE A 58 -5.61 -0.72 0.49
C ILE A 58 -6.91 -0.56 1.29
N GLU A 59 -7.05 -1.21 2.43
CA GLU A 59 -8.23 -1.12 3.29
C GLU A 59 -8.40 0.31 3.84
N ARG A 60 -7.33 0.93 4.33
CA ARG A 60 -7.35 2.34 4.74
C ARG A 60 -7.77 3.27 3.59
N ALA A 61 -7.26 3.05 2.38
CA ALA A 61 -7.69 3.83 1.21
C ALA A 61 -9.16 3.59 0.85
N ARG A 62 -9.69 2.38 1.05
CA ARG A 62 -11.13 2.11 0.86
C ARG A 62 -12.01 2.86 1.85
N LEU A 63 -11.59 2.97 3.11
CA LEU A 63 -12.30 3.78 4.13
C LEU A 63 -12.33 5.28 3.78
N THR A 64 -11.38 5.77 2.97
CA THR A 64 -11.46 7.16 2.45
C THR A 64 -12.39 7.32 1.24
N VAL A 65 -12.70 6.24 0.53
CA VAL A 65 -13.65 6.24 -0.62
C VAL A 65 -15.09 6.14 -0.11
N ASN A 66 -15.29 5.35 0.94
CA ASN A 66 -16.58 5.12 1.57
C ASN A 66 -16.52 5.76 2.96
N PRO A 67 -16.85 7.06 3.12
CA PRO A 67 -17.19 7.53 4.46
C PRO A 67 -18.35 6.65 4.93
N ALA A 68 -18.17 6.00 6.10
CA ALA A 68 -19.27 5.31 6.75
C ALA A 68 -20.49 6.25 6.83
N PRO A 69 -21.73 5.74 6.68
CA PRO A 69 -22.93 6.56 6.79
C PRO A 69 -23.01 7.30 8.13
#